data_AF-A0A4U3LZ62-F1
#
_entry.id   AF-A0A4U3LZ62-F1
#
_cell.length_a   1.000
_cell.length_b   1.000
_cell.length_c   1.000
_cell.angle_alpha   90.00
_cell.angle_beta   90.00
_cell.angle_gamma   90.00
#
_symmetry.space_group_name_H-M   'P 1'
#
loop_
_entity.id
_entity.type
_entity.pdbx_description
1 polymer ?
#
loop_
_entity_poly.entity_id
_entity_poly.type
_entity_poly.pdbx_seq_one_letter_code
_entity_poly.pdbx_strand_id
1 'polypeptide(L)'
;MRSRTFSVLGVAFLLAGGITAAASPASALACPTQANPNTLDNAYTYTSRTVGGRTNQLRYGYSGTSRYVWSRLATSVNGDQVWVDLSSNGGSSWMQCGLTTLQADRNWSYAYRKNSGVCVRVGFRPKGGSTSYVTPASGWWC
;
A
#
# COMPACT_ATOMS: atom_id res chain seq x y z
N MET A 1 -75.88 20.13 15.55
CA MET A 1 -75.15 19.91 14.28
C MET A 1 -73.88 19.16 14.62
N ARG A 2 -73.93 17.83 14.65
CA ARG A 2 -73.62 16.85 13.59
C ARG A 2 -72.22 16.30 13.81
N SER A 3 -72.19 15.20 14.56
CA SER A 3 -71.06 14.30 14.73
C SER A 3 -71.04 13.27 13.58
N ARG A 4 -69.89 12.61 13.43
CA ARG A 4 -69.66 11.25 12.91
C ARG A 4 -69.18 11.03 11.46
N THR A 5 -67.91 10.60 11.43
CA THR A 5 -67.38 9.37 10.80
C THR A 5 -67.32 9.30 9.27
N PHE A 6 -66.09 9.24 8.75
CA PHE A 6 -65.77 8.45 7.56
C PHE A 6 -64.64 7.49 7.90
N SER A 7 -64.82 6.25 7.48
CA SER A 7 -63.98 5.10 7.78
C SER A 7 -63.64 4.40 6.47
N VAL A 8 -62.51 3.68 6.53
CA VAL A 8 -62.08 2.50 5.75
C VAL A 8 -61.25 2.69 4.47
N LEU A 9 -60.26 1.78 4.37
CA LEU A 9 -59.49 1.23 3.23
C LEU A 9 -58.17 1.99 2.96
N GLY A 10 -56.96 1.53 3.29
CA GLY A 10 -56.42 0.20 3.56
C GLY A 10 -55.60 -0.29 2.35
N VAL A 11 -54.26 -0.19 2.38
CA VAL A 11 -53.30 -1.06 1.66
C VAL A 11 -51.95 -1.07 2.41
N ALA A 12 -51.40 -2.27 2.56
CA ALA A 12 -50.18 -2.64 3.24
C ALA A 12 -48.90 -2.51 2.37
N PHE A 13 -47.76 -2.89 2.96
CA PHE A 13 -46.42 -3.13 2.36
C PHE A 13 -45.58 -1.86 2.07
N LEU A 14 -44.29 -1.76 2.42
CA LEU A 14 -43.27 -2.78 2.67
C LEU A 14 -42.44 -2.44 3.92
N LEU A 15 -42.06 -3.49 4.64
CA LEU A 15 -40.89 -3.52 5.50
C LEU A 15 -39.67 -3.11 4.66
N ALA A 16 -39.17 -1.89 4.85
CA ALA A 16 -37.82 -1.51 4.45
C ALA A 16 -36.85 -2.23 5.39
N GLY A 17 -36.69 -3.54 5.18
CA GLY A 17 -35.61 -4.33 5.74
C GLY A 17 -34.31 -3.75 5.18
N GLY A 18 -33.72 -2.84 5.92
CA GLY A 18 -32.38 -2.36 5.66
C GLY A 18 -31.45 -3.56 5.68
N ILE A 19 -31.00 -3.97 4.49
CA ILE A 19 -29.95 -4.94 4.34
C ILE A 19 -28.71 -4.26 4.91
N THR A 20 -28.43 -4.47 6.19
CA THR A 20 -27.10 -4.23 6.73
C THR A 20 -26.20 -5.22 6.01
N ALA A 21 -25.59 -4.78 4.91
CA ALA A 21 -24.45 -5.46 4.34
C ALA A 21 -23.40 -5.51 5.44
N ALA A 22 -23.33 -6.64 6.15
CA ALA A 22 -22.24 -6.91 7.06
C ALA A 22 -20.97 -6.87 6.21
N ALA A 23 -20.23 -5.78 6.32
CA ALA A 23 -18.91 -5.68 5.72
C ALA A 23 -18.12 -6.87 6.27
N SER A 24 -17.81 -7.84 5.41
CA SER A 24 -16.89 -8.90 5.79
C SER A 24 -15.61 -8.20 6.26
N PRO A 25 -15.01 -8.62 7.40
CA PRO A 25 -13.80 -8.00 7.86
C PRO A 25 -12.78 -8.14 6.72
N ALA A 26 -12.36 -7.01 6.15
CA ALA A 26 -11.27 -6.99 5.22
C ALA A 26 -10.09 -7.62 5.95
N SER A 27 -9.66 -8.80 5.51
CA SER A 27 -8.47 -9.43 6.05
C SER A 27 -7.37 -8.38 5.93
N ALA A 28 -6.87 -7.88 7.06
CA ALA A 28 -5.71 -7.02 7.05
C ALA A 28 -4.61 -7.87 6.41
N LEU A 29 -4.27 -7.53 5.16
CA LEU A 29 -3.15 -8.15 4.47
C LEU A 29 -1.97 -8.10 5.47
N ALA A 30 -1.30 -9.21 5.72
CA ALA A 30 -0.10 -9.15 6.52
C ALA A 30 1.04 -8.76 5.58
N CYS A 31 1.97 -7.92 6.03
CA CYS A 31 3.18 -7.72 5.25
C CYS A 31 3.86 -9.08 5.02
N PRO A 32 4.21 -9.42 3.77
CA PRO A 32 4.80 -10.70 3.46
C PRO A 32 6.18 -10.82 4.09
N THR A 33 6.78 -12.00 3.97
CA THR A 33 8.12 -12.28 4.46
C THR A 33 9.10 -11.18 4.04
N GLN A 34 9.83 -10.65 5.03
CA GLN A 34 10.88 -9.67 4.83
C GLN A 34 12.24 -10.34 4.65
N ALA A 35 13.14 -9.67 3.95
CA ALA A 35 14.54 -10.05 3.77
C ALA A 35 15.46 -8.84 3.90
N ASN A 36 16.73 -9.08 4.21
CA ASN A 36 17.78 -8.06 4.12
C ASN A 36 18.10 -7.82 2.64
N PRO A 37 17.94 -6.61 2.09
CA PRO A 37 18.25 -6.34 0.69
C PRO A 37 19.69 -6.64 0.28
N ASN A 38 20.64 -6.53 1.22
CA ASN A 38 22.06 -6.79 0.94
C ASN A 38 22.39 -8.28 0.73
N THR A 39 21.46 -9.18 1.04
CA THR A 39 21.63 -10.63 0.81
C THR A 39 20.89 -11.11 -0.44
N LEU A 40 20.34 -10.19 -1.24
CA LEU A 40 19.59 -10.53 -2.44
C LEU A 40 20.50 -10.48 -3.68
N ASP A 41 20.35 -11.47 -4.54
CA ASP A 41 21.06 -11.55 -5.80
C ASP A 41 20.46 -10.61 -6.84
N ASN A 42 21.27 -10.20 -7.83
CA ASN A 42 20.80 -9.51 -9.02
C ASN A 42 19.96 -8.25 -8.70
N ALA A 43 20.51 -7.39 -7.84
CA ALA A 43 19.82 -6.21 -7.32
C ALA A 43 19.80 -5.04 -8.32
N TYR A 44 18.65 -4.73 -8.90
CA TYR A 44 18.49 -3.65 -9.88
C TYR A 44 17.53 -2.54 -9.40
N THR A 45 17.70 -1.35 -9.95
CA THR A 45 16.69 -0.28 -9.87
C THR A 45 15.71 -0.48 -11.00
N TYR A 46 14.42 -0.64 -10.69
CA TYR A 46 13.38 -0.72 -11.70
C TYR A 46 12.92 0.67 -12.16
N THR A 47 12.61 1.53 -11.20
CA THR A 47 12.27 2.94 -11.47
C THR A 47 12.68 3.82 -10.29
N SER A 48 12.73 5.12 -10.52
CA SER A 48 13.10 6.09 -9.49
C SER A 48 12.40 7.42 -9.68
N ARG A 49 12.30 8.20 -8.60
CA ARG A 49 11.80 9.56 -8.63
C ARG A 49 12.60 10.44 -7.69
N THR A 50 12.88 11.67 -8.13
CA THR A 50 13.54 12.68 -7.30
C THR A 50 12.50 13.66 -6.75
N VAL A 51 12.46 13.81 -5.42
CA VAL A 51 11.60 14.78 -4.72
C VAL A 51 12.39 15.37 -3.56
N GLY A 52 12.36 16.70 -3.42
CA GLY A 52 13.08 17.40 -2.35
C GLY A 52 14.59 17.13 -2.34
N GLY A 53 15.19 16.92 -3.52
CA GLY A 53 16.62 16.59 -3.67
C GLY A 53 17.02 15.17 -3.28
N ARG A 54 16.08 14.29 -2.93
CA ARG A 54 16.34 12.85 -2.70
C ARG A 54 15.79 12.05 -3.87
N THR A 55 16.61 11.16 -4.43
CA THR A 55 16.18 10.20 -5.45
C THR A 55 15.81 8.89 -4.77
N ASN A 56 14.51 8.60 -4.67
CA ASN A 56 14.02 7.32 -4.21
C ASN A 56 13.96 6.32 -5.37
N GLN A 57 14.45 5.10 -5.13
CA GLN A 57 14.56 4.02 -6.09
C GLN A 57 13.67 2.86 -5.64
N LEU A 58 12.77 2.42 -6.52
CA LEU A 58 12.15 1.12 -6.40
C LEU A 58 13.16 0.09 -6.88
N ARG A 59 13.68 -0.70 -5.95
CA ARG A 59 14.66 -1.73 -6.23
C ARG A 59 14.05 -3.12 -6.12
N TYR A 60 14.67 -4.06 -6.81
CA TYR A 60 14.34 -5.46 -6.70
C TYR A 60 15.56 -6.35 -6.84
N GLY A 61 15.41 -7.58 -6.38
CA GLY A 61 16.43 -8.61 -6.38
C GLY A 61 15.77 -9.96 -6.07
N TYR A 62 16.60 -10.98 -5.88
CA TYR A 62 16.14 -12.35 -5.81
C TYR A 62 16.72 -13.09 -4.61
N SER A 63 15.94 -14.04 -4.11
CA SER A 63 16.41 -15.11 -3.22
C SER A 63 15.83 -16.40 -3.76
N GLY A 64 16.68 -17.22 -4.38
CA GLY A 64 16.24 -18.33 -5.24
C GLY A 64 15.33 -17.85 -6.37
N THR A 65 14.16 -18.47 -6.53
CA THR A 65 13.15 -18.09 -7.53
C THR A 65 12.24 -16.94 -7.09
N SER A 66 12.34 -16.52 -5.82
CA SER A 66 11.46 -15.50 -5.25
C SER A 66 12.03 -14.10 -5.49
N ARG A 67 11.20 -13.20 -6.01
CA ARG A 67 11.54 -11.79 -6.19
C ARG A 67 11.16 -10.98 -4.97
N TYR A 68 12.05 -10.08 -4.58
CA TYR A 68 11.90 -9.18 -3.44
C TYR A 68 12.07 -7.74 -3.89
N VAL A 69 11.40 -6.81 -3.20
CA VAL A 69 11.35 -5.39 -3.58
C VAL A 69 11.60 -4.52 -2.37
N TRP A 70 12.31 -3.41 -2.54
CA TRP A 70 12.60 -2.46 -1.46
C TRP A 70 12.76 -1.04 -1.97
N SER A 71 12.67 -0.10 -1.05
CA SER A 71 12.94 1.31 -1.26
C SER A 71 14.41 1.61 -0.95
N ARG A 72 15.09 2.38 -1.80
CA ARG A 72 16.45 2.88 -1.53
C ARG A 72 16.58 4.33 -1.98
N LEU A 73 17.12 5.18 -1.12
CA LEU A 73 17.52 6.53 -1.50
C LEU A 73 18.93 6.51 -2.07
N ALA A 74 19.15 7.15 -3.23
CA ALA A 74 20.49 7.35 -3.77
C ALA A 74 21.36 8.17 -2.81
N THR A 75 20.74 9.16 -2.16
CA THR A 75 21.31 10.00 -1.11
C THR A 75 20.28 10.09 0.03
N SER A 76 20.68 9.72 1.23
CA SER A 76 19.82 9.78 2.44
C SER A 76 20.41 10.70 3.48
N VAL A 77 19.53 11.27 4.31
CA VAL A 77 19.91 11.99 5.53
C VAL A 77 19.30 11.27 6.73
N ASN A 78 19.98 11.33 7.88
CA ASN A 78 19.46 10.82 9.13
C ASN A 78 18.06 11.39 9.43
N GLY A 79 17.09 10.49 9.65
CA GLY A 79 15.70 10.82 9.89
C GLY A 79 14.80 10.80 8.65
N ASP A 80 15.36 10.64 7.44
CA ASP A 80 14.57 10.29 6.26
C ASP A 80 13.87 8.94 6.50
N GLN A 81 12.72 8.73 5.89
CA GLN A 81 11.95 7.49 6.05
C GLN A 81 11.61 6.87 4.71
N VAL A 82 11.71 5.55 4.65
CA VAL A 82 11.42 4.76 3.45
C VAL A 82 10.65 3.50 3.79
N TRP A 83 9.82 3.04 2.86
CA TRP A 83 8.99 1.85 3.03
C TRP A 83 8.56 1.27 1.68
N VAL A 84 7.97 0.08 1.72
CA VAL A 84 7.30 -0.56 0.58
C VAL A 84 5.81 -0.53 0.83
N ASP A 85 5.03 -0.15 -0.17
CA ASP A 85 3.59 -0.34 -0.16
C ASP A 85 3.22 -1.48 -1.11
N LEU A 86 2.34 -2.37 -0.67
CA LEU A 86 1.83 -3.50 -1.44
C LEU A 86 0.32 -3.39 -1.61
N SER A 87 -0.19 -3.83 -2.76
CA SER A 87 -1.63 -3.85 -3.03
C SER A 87 -2.03 -5.16 -3.69
N SER A 88 -3.11 -5.77 -3.20
CA SER A 88 -3.69 -6.99 -3.76
C SER A 88 -4.89 -6.73 -4.68
N ASN A 89 -5.25 -5.46 -4.91
CA ASN A 89 -6.46 -5.04 -5.63
C ASN A 89 -6.17 -3.97 -6.69
N GLY A 90 -5.09 -4.16 -7.46
CA GLY A 90 -4.78 -3.29 -8.59
C GLY A 90 -4.34 -1.87 -8.19
N GLY A 91 -3.90 -1.67 -6.94
CA GLY A 91 -3.55 -0.35 -6.41
C GLY A 91 -4.72 0.46 -5.88
N SER A 92 -5.92 -0.12 -5.75
CA SER A 92 -7.10 0.57 -5.19
C SER A 92 -6.93 0.86 -3.70
N SER A 93 -6.26 -0.03 -2.96
CA SER A 93 -5.79 0.22 -1.60
C SER A 93 -4.37 -0.30 -1.42
N TRP A 94 -3.65 0.31 -0.46
CA TRP A 94 -2.23 0.04 -0.24
C TRP A 94 -1.95 -0.27 1.22
N MET A 95 -1.05 -1.22 1.40
CA MET A 95 -0.53 -1.65 2.68
C MET A 95 0.90 -1.18 2.86
N GLN A 96 1.15 -0.37 3.88
CA GLN A 96 2.50 0.04 4.22
C GLN A 96 3.26 -1.04 4.99
N CYS A 97 4.40 -1.43 4.45
CA CYS A 97 5.30 -2.44 5.00
C CYS A 97 6.69 -1.87 5.27
N GLY A 98 7.19 -2.13 6.48
CA GLY A 98 8.59 -1.91 6.82
C GLY A 98 9.01 -0.45 6.81
N LEU A 99 8.17 0.44 7.34
CA LEU A 99 8.57 1.83 7.59
C LEU A 99 9.88 1.85 8.36
N THR A 100 10.90 2.37 7.70
CA THR A 100 12.27 2.42 8.20
C THR A 100 12.68 3.87 8.30
N THR A 101 13.00 4.32 9.51
CA THR A 101 13.71 5.59 9.71
C THR A 101 15.20 5.35 9.47
N LEU A 102 15.76 6.06 8.50
CA LEU A 102 17.14 5.95 8.08
C LEU A 102 18.06 6.60 9.09
N GLN A 103 19.14 5.90 9.43
CA GLN A 103 20.17 6.32 10.36
C GLN A 103 21.52 5.78 9.89
N ALA A 104 22.57 6.57 10.11
CA ALA A 104 23.94 6.24 9.72
C ALA A 104 24.02 5.86 8.23
N ASP A 105 24.68 4.74 7.92
CA ASP A 105 24.98 4.32 6.55
C ASP A 105 23.83 3.55 5.87
N ARG A 106 22.67 3.43 6.54
CA ARG A 106 21.50 2.76 5.96
C ARG A 106 20.69 3.74 5.13
N ASN A 107 20.56 3.46 3.83
CA ASN A 107 19.76 4.24 2.88
C ASN A 107 18.58 3.48 2.26
N TRP A 108 18.14 2.38 2.87
CA TRP A 108 17.15 1.47 2.32
C TRP A 108 16.17 0.88 3.35
N SER A 109 14.98 0.46 2.90
CA SER A 109 14.00 -0.31 3.67
C SER A 109 14.29 -1.81 3.61
N TYR A 110 13.71 -2.61 4.52
CA TYR A 110 13.69 -4.07 4.31
C TYR A 110 13.05 -4.41 2.96
N ALA A 111 13.46 -5.55 2.40
CA ALA A 111 12.88 -6.06 1.18
C ALA A 111 11.70 -6.98 1.48
N TYR A 112 10.65 -6.88 0.68
CA TYR A 112 9.43 -7.66 0.83
C TYR A 112 9.21 -8.53 -0.39
N ARG A 113 8.76 -9.77 -0.17
CA ARG A 113 8.46 -10.70 -1.25
C ARG A 113 7.34 -10.15 -2.13
N LYS A 114 7.57 -10.14 -3.44
CA LYS A 114 6.59 -9.71 -4.45
C LYS A 114 5.87 -10.95 -5.00
N ASN A 115 4.63 -11.14 -4.57
CA ASN A 115 3.79 -12.24 -5.05
C ASN A 115 3.13 -11.92 -6.40
N SER A 116 2.68 -12.95 -7.12
CA SER A 116 1.90 -12.73 -8.34
C SER A 116 0.63 -11.94 -8.04
N GLY A 117 0.22 -11.04 -8.96
CA GLY A 117 -0.97 -10.18 -8.80
C GLY A 117 -0.88 -9.09 -7.73
N VAL A 118 0.26 -8.95 -7.04
CA VAL A 118 0.49 -7.87 -6.07
C VAL A 118 1.15 -6.68 -6.77
N CYS A 119 0.48 -5.54 -6.71
CA CYS A 119 1.04 -4.27 -7.13
C CYS A 119 1.97 -3.72 -6.05
N VAL A 120 3.03 -3.03 -6.44
CA VAL A 120 4.00 -2.46 -5.50
C VAL A 120 4.32 -1.03 -5.84
N ARG A 121 4.53 -0.22 -4.80
CA ARG A 121 5.16 1.10 -4.91
C ARG A 121 6.10 1.27 -3.73
N VAL A 122 7.04 2.19 -3.84
CA VAL A 122 7.90 2.54 -2.70
C VAL A 122 7.61 3.94 -2.25
N GLY A 123 7.51 4.10 -0.94
CA GLY A 123 7.29 5.39 -0.31
C GLY A 123 8.59 5.94 0.27
N PHE A 124 8.62 7.26 0.32
CA PHE A 124 9.70 8.03 0.92
C PHE A 124 9.13 9.30 1.55
N ARG A 125 9.64 9.64 2.73
CA ARG A 125 9.36 10.91 3.40
C ARG A 125 10.69 11.52 3.86
N PRO A 126 11.11 12.67 3.31
CA PRO A 126 12.25 13.40 3.85
C PRO A 126 11.99 13.78 5.30
N LYS A 127 13.05 13.89 6.11
CA LYS A 127 12.93 14.44 7.48
C LYS A 127 12.27 15.83 7.43
N GLY A 128 11.12 15.98 8.10
CA GLY A 128 10.36 17.23 8.12
C GLY A 128 9.66 17.60 6.79
N GLY A 129 9.61 16.67 5.83
CA GLY A 129 8.99 16.87 4.52
C GLY A 129 7.71 16.06 4.32
N SER A 130 7.11 16.26 3.15
CA SER A 130 5.92 15.50 2.72
C SER A 130 6.28 14.15 2.12
N THR A 131 5.36 13.20 2.25
CA THR A 131 5.47 11.88 1.64
C THR A 131 5.44 11.96 0.11
N SER A 132 6.27 11.14 -0.54
CA SER A 132 6.25 10.90 -1.97
C SER A 132 6.30 9.40 -2.27
N TYR A 133 5.81 9.03 -3.46
CA TYR A 133 5.77 7.66 -3.92
C TYR A 133 6.43 7.52 -5.30
N VAL A 134 7.12 6.41 -5.47
CA VAL A 134 7.56 5.89 -6.77
C VAL A 134 6.63 4.73 -7.11
N THR A 135 5.75 4.97 -8.09
CA THR A 135 4.81 3.96 -8.59
C THR A 135 5.22 3.55 -10.00
N PRO A 136 5.43 2.26 -10.26
CA PRO A 136 5.60 1.70 -11.60
C PRO A 136 4.48 2.13 -12.55
N ALA A 137 4.82 2.53 -13.78
CA ALA A 137 3.85 3.03 -14.75
C ALA A 137 2.91 1.93 -15.32
N SER A 138 3.32 0.66 -15.28
CA SER A 138 2.53 -0.55 -15.60
C SER A 138 3.46 -1.78 -15.65
N GLY A 139 2.89 -2.96 -15.82
CA GLY A 139 3.62 -4.22 -16.07
C GLY A 139 3.61 -5.14 -14.87
N TRP A 140 4.60 -6.02 -14.74
CA TRP A 140 4.65 -7.03 -13.68
C TRP A 140 4.60 -6.47 -12.24
N TRP A 141 4.70 -5.16 -12.08
CA TRP A 141 4.72 -4.44 -10.82
C TRP A 141 3.36 -3.90 -10.37
N CYS A 142 2.34 -3.97 -11.25
CA CYS A 142 0.93 -3.70 -10.96
C CYS A 142 0.04 -4.61 -11.80
#